data_AF-A0A150ST19-F1
#
_entry.id   AF-A0A150ST19-F1
#
_cell.length_a   1.000
_cell.length_b   1.000
_cell.length_c   1.000
_cell.angle_alpha   90.00
_cell.angle_beta   90.00
_cell.angle_gamma   90.00
#
_symmetry.space_group_name_H-M   'P 1'
#
loop_
_entity.id
_entity.type
_entity.pdbx_description
1 polymer ?
#
loop_
_entity_poly.entity_id
_entity_poly.type
_entity_poly.pdbx_seq_one_letter_code
_entity_poly.pdbx_strand_id
1 'polypeptide(L)'
;MEWRSILLGAFVCSSLFTAGCYATSEGDAEDVGEVASPQLDPDGKAWRLFQLTLGGNPLARSLVIGGSNIANYSAATEYWYVDTAALPALGTTNLVFSYTSGSSAPPSQSGAQTFALPRDVAWSSFMTDPVSGGSLYKKDNVYLRIAKSANGLTRLTWYQVLPSGAVAANVVPSGTFSPVSGPVSVPSGHVGHYIDQPVQ
;
A
#
# COMPACT_ATOMS: atom_id res chain seq x y z
N MET A 1 49.34 -32.58 44.03
CA MET A 1 50.39 -31.55 44.15
C MET A 1 50.61 -31.00 42.76
N GLU A 2 50.15 -29.78 42.54
CA GLU A 2 50.07 -29.14 41.22
C GLU A 2 51.45 -28.74 40.71
N TRP A 3 51.71 -28.98 39.42
CA TRP A 3 52.88 -28.48 38.70
C TRP A 3 52.46 -27.36 37.76
N ARG A 4 53.01 -26.17 38.01
CA ARG A 4 53.01 -25.02 37.12
C ARG A 4 54.00 -25.27 35.99
N SER A 5 53.70 -24.85 34.76
CA SER A 5 54.72 -24.41 33.79
C SER A 5 54.09 -23.52 32.71
N ILE A 6 54.73 -22.36 32.55
CA ILE A 6 54.48 -21.28 31.59
C ILE A 6 55.12 -21.67 30.26
N LEU A 7 54.50 -21.35 29.11
CA LEU A 7 55.19 -21.27 27.83
C LEU A 7 54.60 -20.17 26.94
N LEU A 8 55.39 -19.10 26.81
CA LEU A 8 55.34 -18.13 25.72
C LEU A 8 55.92 -18.79 24.46
N GLY A 9 55.30 -18.60 23.30
CA GLY A 9 55.84 -19.04 22.02
C GLY A 9 55.32 -18.18 20.87
N ALA A 10 56.16 -17.24 20.41
CA ALA A 10 55.91 -16.40 19.25
C ALA A 10 55.90 -17.23 17.96
N PHE A 11 54.99 -16.91 17.03
CA PHE A 11 55.06 -17.37 15.65
C PHE A 11 55.05 -16.15 14.72
N VAL A 12 56.21 -15.90 14.13
CA VAL A 12 56.41 -15.03 12.97
C VAL A 12 56.36 -15.94 11.76
N CYS A 13 55.53 -15.62 10.76
CA CYS A 13 55.77 -16.04 9.38
C CYS A 13 55.11 -15.07 8.41
N SER A 14 55.97 -14.29 7.76
CA SER A 14 55.67 -13.45 6.61
C SER A 14 55.57 -14.31 5.35
N SER A 15 54.55 -14.13 4.53
CA SER A 15 54.63 -14.50 3.12
C SER A 15 53.79 -13.58 2.23
N LEU A 16 54.51 -12.99 1.28
CA LEU A 16 54.05 -12.20 0.14
C LEU A 16 53.33 -13.12 -0.85
N PHE A 17 52.17 -12.71 -1.37
CA PHE A 17 51.68 -13.14 -2.69
C PHE A 17 50.86 -12.03 -3.37
N THR A 18 51.39 -11.56 -4.50
CA THR A 18 50.70 -11.02 -5.69
C THR A 18 51.05 -12.04 -6.79
N ALA A 19 50.21 -12.50 -7.72
CA ALA A 19 49.18 -11.87 -8.53
C ALA A 19 48.06 -12.87 -8.91
N GLY A 20 46.93 -12.34 -9.37
CA GLY A 20 45.94 -13.11 -10.13
C GLY A 20 44.73 -12.26 -10.48
N CYS A 21 44.69 -11.74 -11.72
CA CYS A 21 43.52 -11.11 -12.31
C CYS A 21 42.29 -12.00 -12.13
N TYR A 22 41.34 -11.57 -11.31
CA TYR A 22 39.96 -11.98 -11.46
C TYR A 22 39.26 -10.91 -12.29
N ALA A 23 38.94 -11.29 -13.53
CA ALA A 23 37.83 -10.71 -14.26
C ALA A 23 36.58 -10.92 -13.39
N THR A 24 36.17 -9.86 -12.69
CA THR A 24 34.80 -9.78 -12.20
C THR A 24 34.01 -9.11 -13.30
N SER A 25 33.10 -9.89 -13.88
CA SER A 25 31.93 -9.37 -14.56
C SER A 25 31.37 -8.24 -13.70
N GLU A 26 31.30 -7.03 -14.23
CA GLU A 26 30.31 -6.07 -13.78
C GLU A 26 28.97 -6.74 -14.07
N GLY A 27 28.46 -7.45 -13.05
CA GLY A 27 27.11 -7.92 -13.04
C GLY A 27 26.24 -6.70 -13.25
N ASP A 28 25.35 -6.80 -14.23
CA ASP A 28 24.16 -5.99 -14.29
C ASP A 28 23.66 -5.85 -12.85
N ALA A 29 23.69 -4.63 -12.34
CA ALA A 29 23.08 -4.31 -11.07
C ALA A 29 21.66 -4.88 -11.17
N GLU A 30 21.34 -5.85 -10.31
CA GLU A 30 19.97 -6.24 -10.06
C GLU A 30 19.24 -4.94 -9.82
N ASP A 31 18.45 -4.53 -10.82
CA ASP A 31 17.55 -3.40 -10.73
C ASP A 31 16.55 -3.81 -9.65
N VAL A 32 16.87 -3.47 -8.40
CA VAL A 32 15.99 -3.61 -7.25
C VAL A 32 14.84 -2.66 -7.55
N GLY A 33 13.86 -3.23 -8.25
CA GLY A 33 12.77 -2.51 -8.87
C GLY A 33 12.25 -1.44 -7.94
N GLU A 34 12.15 -0.24 -8.50
CA GLU A 34 11.56 0.93 -7.87
C GLU A 34 10.29 0.50 -7.11
N VAL A 35 10.37 0.58 -5.78
CA VAL A 35 9.34 0.07 -4.89
C VAL A 35 8.04 0.81 -5.19
N ALA A 36 7.02 0.06 -5.60
CA ALA A 36 5.71 0.62 -5.93
C ALA A 36 5.15 1.37 -4.71
N SER A 37 4.95 2.67 -4.93
CA SER A 37 4.51 3.63 -3.94
C SER A 37 3.02 3.50 -3.56
N PRO A 38 2.60 4.00 -2.39
CA PRO A 38 1.62 3.33 -1.53
C PRO A 38 0.17 3.80 -1.62
N GLN A 39 -0.65 3.07 -2.39
CA GLN A 39 -2.13 3.13 -2.35
C GLN A 39 -2.73 1.99 -3.20
N LEU A 40 -3.84 2.21 -3.92
CA LEU A 40 -4.39 1.23 -4.86
C LEU A 40 -3.36 1.01 -5.97
N ASP A 41 -3.00 -0.24 -6.26
CA ASP A 41 -2.00 -0.55 -7.29
C ASP A 41 -2.64 -0.76 -8.66
N PRO A 42 -2.13 -0.13 -9.73
CA PRO A 42 -2.47 -0.54 -11.09
C PRO A 42 -1.84 -1.89 -11.50
N ASP A 43 -0.97 -2.49 -10.69
CA ASP A 43 -0.39 -3.84 -10.81
C ASP A 43 0.40 -3.99 -12.11
N GLY A 44 1.40 -3.10 -12.24
CA GLY A 44 2.25 -3.00 -13.43
C GLY A 44 1.52 -2.53 -14.70
N LYS A 45 0.24 -2.15 -14.63
CA LYS A 45 -0.50 -1.56 -15.75
C LYS A 45 -0.36 -0.04 -15.79
N ALA A 46 -0.63 0.55 -16.95
CA ALA A 46 -0.61 2.01 -17.10
C ALA A 46 -1.75 2.66 -16.29
N TRP A 47 -2.88 1.95 -16.14
CA TRP A 47 -3.95 2.35 -15.24
C TRP A 47 -4.77 1.16 -14.75
N ARG A 48 -5.48 1.39 -13.64
CA ARG A 48 -6.56 0.53 -13.16
C ARG A 48 -7.73 1.37 -12.66
N LEU A 49 -8.93 1.02 -13.11
CA LEU A 49 -10.19 1.61 -12.70
C LEU A 49 -10.88 0.68 -11.72
N PHE A 50 -10.91 1.07 -10.45
CA PHE A 50 -11.71 0.43 -9.42
C PHE A 50 -13.13 0.97 -9.43
N GLN A 51 -14.09 0.06 -9.32
CA GLN A 51 -15.50 0.36 -9.11
C GLN A 51 -15.88 -0.14 -7.72
N LEU A 52 -16.45 0.78 -6.94
CA LEU A 52 -16.88 0.54 -5.58
C LEU A 52 -18.40 0.58 -5.56
N THR A 53 -19.03 -0.49 -5.10
CA THR A 53 -20.48 -0.54 -4.89
C THR A 53 -20.79 -0.87 -3.44
N LEU A 54 -21.88 -0.31 -2.94
CA LEU A 54 -22.30 -0.41 -1.56
C LEU A 54 -23.73 -0.95 -1.52
N GLY A 55 -23.90 -2.19 -1.07
CA GLY A 55 -25.19 -2.88 -1.14
C GLY A 55 -25.76 -2.97 -2.56
N GLY A 56 -24.91 -3.04 -3.58
CA GLY A 56 -25.29 -3.09 -5.00
C GLY A 56 -25.44 -1.72 -5.67
N ASN A 57 -25.46 -0.62 -4.92
CA ASN A 57 -25.51 0.73 -5.49
C ASN A 57 -24.11 1.26 -5.77
N PRO A 58 -23.86 1.97 -6.89
CA PRO A 58 -22.59 2.66 -7.11
C PRO A 58 -22.27 3.61 -5.96
N LEU A 59 -21.06 3.49 -5.40
CA LEU A 59 -20.54 4.42 -4.40
C LEU A 59 -19.47 5.32 -4.99
N ALA A 60 -18.45 4.72 -5.61
CA ALA A 60 -17.35 5.48 -6.15
C ALA A 60 -16.66 4.74 -7.28
N ARG A 61 -15.89 5.48 -8.06
CA ARG A 61 -14.83 4.94 -8.90
C ARG A 61 -13.50 5.58 -8.52
N SER A 62 -12.44 4.79 -8.52
CA SER A 62 -11.07 5.28 -8.42
C SER A 62 -10.30 4.87 -9.66
N LEU A 63 -9.89 5.84 -10.47
CA LEU A 63 -8.97 5.63 -11.58
C LEU A 63 -7.56 5.91 -11.09
N VAL A 64 -6.75 4.86 -11.04
CA VAL A 64 -5.36 4.93 -10.62
C VAL A 64 -4.47 4.91 -11.85
N ILE A 65 -3.53 5.84 -11.91
CA ILE A 65 -2.54 5.93 -13.00
C ILE A 65 -1.18 5.44 -12.52
N GLY A 66 -0.52 4.67 -13.39
CA GLY A 66 0.82 4.11 -13.23
C GLY A 66 1.94 5.14 -13.31
N GLY A 67 3.18 4.66 -13.50
CA GLY A 67 4.40 5.46 -13.49
C GLY A 67 4.60 6.43 -14.67
N SER A 68 3.57 6.70 -15.48
CA SER A 68 3.66 7.65 -16.60
C SER A 68 2.32 8.33 -16.85
N ASN A 69 2.39 9.60 -17.29
CA ASN A 69 1.20 10.35 -17.70
C ASN A 69 0.52 9.64 -18.86
N ILE A 70 -0.81 9.60 -18.86
CA ILE A 70 -1.58 8.95 -19.92
C ILE A 70 -2.85 9.74 -20.24
N ALA A 71 -3.04 10.05 -21.52
CA ALA A 71 -4.07 10.98 -21.97
C ALA A 71 -3.97 12.31 -21.19
N ASN A 72 -5.04 12.71 -20.50
CA ASN A 72 -5.11 13.91 -19.68
C ASN A 72 -4.84 13.65 -18.18
N TYR A 73 -4.42 12.43 -17.81
CA TYR A 73 -4.17 12.05 -16.42
C TYR A 73 -2.67 12.01 -16.11
N SER A 74 -2.34 12.50 -14.91
CA SER A 74 -0.99 12.53 -14.36
C SER A 74 -0.59 11.16 -13.80
N ALA A 75 0.69 10.83 -13.95
CA ALA A 75 1.32 9.66 -13.34
C ALA A 75 1.11 9.63 -11.82
N ALA A 76 1.16 8.44 -11.23
CA ALA A 76 1.18 8.26 -9.77
C ALA A 76 0.04 8.99 -9.02
N THR A 77 -1.13 9.06 -9.66
CA THR A 77 -2.28 9.81 -9.15
C THR A 77 -3.51 8.92 -9.11
N GLU A 78 -4.30 9.06 -8.05
CA GLU A 78 -5.63 8.47 -7.92
C GLU A 78 -6.73 9.50 -8.12
N TYR A 79 -7.59 9.25 -9.10
CA TYR A 79 -8.72 10.11 -9.43
C TYR A 79 -10.01 9.48 -8.94
N TRP A 80 -10.69 10.16 -8.02
CA TRP A 80 -11.90 9.65 -7.39
C TRP A 80 -13.15 10.36 -7.89
N TYR A 81 -14.18 9.57 -8.15
CA TYR A 81 -15.49 10.00 -8.62
C TYR A 81 -16.53 9.39 -7.69
N VAL A 82 -17.04 10.18 -6.75
CA VAL A 82 -17.92 9.69 -5.68
C VAL A 82 -19.38 10.03 -5.97
N ASP A 83 -20.25 9.05 -5.79
CA ASP A 83 -21.70 9.25 -5.73
C ASP A 83 -22.11 9.54 -4.28
N THR A 84 -22.49 10.79 -4.01
CA THR A 84 -22.85 11.24 -2.67
C THR A 84 -24.16 10.62 -2.17
N ALA A 85 -25.02 10.13 -3.05
CA ALA A 85 -26.29 9.51 -2.69
C ALA A 85 -26.11 8.17 -1.96
N ALA A 86 -24.99 7.48 -2.16
CA ALA A 86 -24.68 6.22 -1.50
C ALA A 86 -24.00 6.40 -0.12
N LEU A 87 -23.51 7.61 0.20
CA LEU A 87 -22.82 7.90 1.46
C LEU A 87 -23.61 7.62 2.74
N PRO A 88 -24.95 7.77 2.80
CA PRO A 88 -25.75 7.41 3.97
C PRO A 88 -25.60 5.95 4.41
N ALA A 89 -25.32 5.02 3.51
CA ALA A 89 -25.26 3.59 3.79
C ALA A 89 -23.87 3.09 4.26
N LEU A 90 -22.88 4.00 4.39
CA LEU A 90 -21.53 3.62 4.80
C LEU A 90 -21.51 3.00 6.21
N GLY A 91 -20.82 1.87 6.36
CA GLY A 91 -20.63 1.16 7.63
C GLY A 91 -21.78 0.23 8.01
N THR A 92 -22.87 0.22 7.24
CA THR A 92 -24.02 -0.67 7.49
C THR A 92 -24.20 -1.73 6.41
N THR A 93 -23.49 -1.61 5.30
CA THR A 93 -23.63 -2.47 4.12
C THR A 93 -22.26 -2.88 3.60
N ASN A 94 -22.20 -3.99 2.87
CA ASN A 94 -20.94 -4.48 2.30
C ASN A 94 -20.46 -3.55 1.18
N LEU A 95 -19.14 -3.37 1.13
CA LEU A 95 -18.45 -2.62 0.09
C LEU A 95 -17.80 -3.61 -0.87
N VAL A 96 -18.19 -3.57 -2.14
CA VAL A 96 -17.63 -4.47 -3.17
C VAL A 96 -16.71 -3.69 -4.07
N PHE A 97 -15.48 -4.17 -4.20
CA PHE A 97 -14.50 -3.71 -5.17
C PHE A 97 -14.48 -4.64 -6.38
N SER A 98 -14.60 -4.06 -7.56
CA SER A 98 -14.20 -4.68 -8.83
C SER A 98 -13.24 -3.74 -9.56
N TYR A 99 -12.49 -4.27 -10.51
CA TYR A 99 -11.62 -3.42 -11.31
C TYR A 99 -11.52 -3.88 -12.75
N THR A 100 -11.14 -2.92 -13.59
CA THR A 100 -10.62 -3.16 -14.95
C THR A 100 -9.30 -2.42 -15.09
N SER A 101 -8.42 -2.88 -15.96
CA SER A 101 -7.08 -2.29 -16.13
C SER A 101 -6.66 -2.28 -17.58
N GLY A 102 -5.71 -1.41 -17.92
CA GLY A 102 -5.21 -1.31 -19.29
C GLY A 102 -3.85 -0.63 -19.39
N SER A 103 -3.29 -0.72 -20.59
CA SER A 103 -2.00 -0.09 -20.95
C SER A 103 -2.16 1.06 -21.95
N SER A 104 -3.35 1.21 -22.54
CA SER A 104 -3.74 2.32 -23.44
C SER A 104 -4.54 3.38 -22.69
N ALA A 105 -5.06 4.40 -23.38
CA ALA A 105 -5.87 5.44 -22.73
C ALA A 105 -7.03 4.83 -21.89
N PRO A 106 -7.23 5.29 -20.64
CA PRO A 106 -8.32 4.80 -19.80
C PRO A 106 -9.69 5.18 -20.38
N PRO A 107 -10.75 4.43 -20.07
CA PRO A 107 -12.10 4.78 -20.48
C PRO A 107 -12.50 6.14 -19.91
N SER A 108 -13.33 6.88 -20.64
CA SER A 108 -13.90 8.13 -20.14
C SER A 108 -14.72 7.87 -18.87
N GLN A 109 -14.49 8.70 -17.85
CA GLN A 109 -15.24 8.62 -16.60
C GLN A 109 -16.49 9.48 -16.70
N SER A 110 -17.63 8.96 -16.25
CA SER A 110 -18.87 9.74 -16.10
C SER A 110 -18.92 10.43 -14.74
N GLY A 111 -19.73 11.49 -14.60
CA GLY A 111 -19.84 12.24 -13.34
C GLY A 111 -18.66 13.19 -13.10
N ALA A 112 -18.77 14.02 -12.06
CA ALA A 112 -17.71 14.96 -11.70
C ALA A 112 -16.58 14.24 -10.97
N GLN A 113 -15.33 14.52 -11.39
CA GLN A 113 -14.17 14.19 -10.57
C GLN A 113 -14.32 14.93 -9.24
N THR A 114 -14.32 14.19 -8.13
CA THR A 114 -14.49 14.77 -6.80
C THR A 114 -13.15 15.21 -6.24
N PHE A 115 -12.10 14.40 -6.40
CA PHE A 115 -10.75 14.72 -5.95
C PHE A 115 -9.68 13.93 -6.71
N ALA A 116 -8.43 14.40 -6.61
CA ALA A 116 -7.23 13.66 -7.04
C ALA A 116 -6.24 13.62 -5.87
N LEU A 117 -5.68 12.44 -5.60
CA LEU A 117 -4.75 12.21 -4.50
C LEU A 117 -3.42 11.67 -5.05
N PRO A 118 -2.28 12.03 -4.43
CA PRO A 118 -1.03 11.32 -4.69
C PRO A 118 -1.21 9.84 -4.34
N ARG A 119 -0.87 8.95 -5.27
CA ARG A 119 -0.82 7.50 -5.02
C ARG A 119 0.39 7.13 -4.18
N ASP A 120 1.42 7.97 -4.20
CA ASP A 120 2.75 7.64 -3.72
C ASP A 120 3.02 8.20 -2.30
N VAL A 121 2.12 7.90 -1.33
CA VAL A 121 2.21 8.33 0.08
C VAL A 121 2.76 7.23 1.01
N ALA A 122 3.79 7.50 1.82
CA ALA A 122 4.40 6.51 2.72
C ALA A 122 3.45 5.89 3.77
N TRP A 123 3.54 4.57 3.99
CA TRP A 123 2.91 3.87 5.10
C TRP A 123 3.55 4.25 6.45
N SER A 124 2.72 4.41 7.48
CA SER A 124 3.15 4.55 8.87
C SER A 124 2.79 3.30 9.67
N SER A 125 3.65 2.87 10.60
CA SER A 125 3.39 1.70 11.45
C SER A 125 2.66 2.06 12.75
N PHE A 126 1.92 1.10 13.30
CA PHE A 126 1.20 1.25 14.56
C PHE A 126 0.99 -0.08 15.29
N MET A 127 0.87 -0.01 16.61
CA MET A 127 0.41 -1.12 17.47
C MET A 127 -1.01 -0.89 18.00
N THR A 128 -1.46 0.36 18.00
CA THR A 128 -2.82 0.77 18.37
C THR A 128 -3.35 1.65 17.27
N ASP A 129 -4.59 1.42 16.85
CA ASP A 129 -5.21 2.15 15.73
C ASP A 129 -5.06 3.67 15.93
N PRO A 130 -4.31 4.37 15.06
CA PRO A 130 -4.02 5.79 15.23
C PRO A 130 -5.16 6.68 14.77
N VAL A 131 -6.18 6.14 14.08
CA VAL A 131 -7.28 6.91 13.51
C VAL A 131 -8.59 6.50 14.17
N SER A 132 -9.33 7.51 14.64
CA SER A 132 -10.66 7.32 15.22
C SER A 132 -11.78 7.79 14.27
N GLY A 133 -12.98 7.22 14.44
CA GLY A 133 -14.19 7.63 13.70
C GLY A 133 -14.31 7.07 12.28
N GLY A 134 -15.36 7.48 11.55
CA GLY A 134 -15.64 6.97 10.22
C GLY A 134 -16.14 5.51 10.18
N SER A 135 -16.51 5.06 8.98
CA SER A 135 -17.00 3.71 8.73
C SER A 135 -15.84 2.79 8.33
N LEU A 136 -15.66 1.69 9.05
CA LEU A 136 -14.57 0.74 8.84
C LEU A 136 -15.05 -0.50 8.08
N TYR A 137 -14.25 -0.92 7.11
CA TYR A 137 -14.48 -2.10 6.28
C TYR A 137 -13.26 -3.00 6.31
N LYS A 138 -13.46 -4.32 6.27
CA LYS A 138 -12.39 -5.31 6.31
C LYS A 138 -12.55 -6.35 5.21
N LYS A 139 -11.42 -6.72 4.62
CA LYS A 139 -11.24 -7.95 3.85
C LYS A 139 -9.86 -8.53 4.17
N ASP A 140 -9.83 -9.76 4.66
CA ASP A 140 -8.59 -10.45 5.07
C ASP A 140 -7.79 -9.60 6.08
N ASN A 141 -6.56 -9.24 5.73
CA ASN A 141 -5.67 -8.40 6.53
C ASN A 141 -5.66 -6.92 6.08
N VAL A 142 -6.54 -6.54 5.15
CA VAL A 142 -6.67 -5.17 4.64
C VAL A 142 -7.94 -4.52 5.19
N TYR A 143 -7.83 -3.26 5.58
CA TYR A 143 -8.95 -2.46 6.04
C TYR A 143 -9.02 -1.14 5.28
N LEU A 144 -10.25 -0.63 5.13
CA LEU A 144 -10.52 0.69 4.59
C LEU A 144 -11.45 1.42 5.57
N ARG A 145 -11.01 2.57 6.06
CA ARG A 145 -11.83 3.50 6.85
C ARG A 145 -12.21 4.67 5.97
N ILE A 146 -13.50 4.96 5.91
CA ILE A 146 -14.07 6.06 5.13
C ILE A 146 -14.77 7.01 6.09
N ALA A 147 -14.29 8.25 6.17
CA ALA A 147 -15.00 9.33 6.87
C ALA A 147 -15.73 10.21 5.86
N LYS A 148 -16.86 10.75 6.29
CA LYS A 148 -17.71 11.63 5.49
C LYS A 148 -18.20 12.84 6.29
N SER A 149 -18.58 13.88 5.58
CA SER A 149 -19.44 14.98 6.04
C SER A 149 -20.81 14.90 5.34
N ALA A 150 -21.65 15.90 5.56
CA ALA A 150 -22.89 16.06 4.79
C ALA A 150 -22.63 16.29 3.28
N ASN A 151 -21.44 16.78 2.91
CA ASN A 151 -21.14 17.23 1.56
C ASN A 151 -20.30 16.25 0.74
N GLY A 152 -19.82 15.16 1.35
CA GLY A 152 -18.95 14.21 0.65
C GLY A 152 -18.07 13.38 1.58
N LEU A 153 -17.13 12.66 0.97
CA LEU A 153 -16.02 12.05 1.70
C LEU A 153 -15.08 13.12 2.23
N THR A 154 -14.52 12.89 3.42
CA THR A 154 -13.56 13.81 4.05
C THR A 154 -12.23 13.14 4.34
N ARG A 155 -12.20 11.81 4.41
CA ARG A 155 -10.99 11.05 4.71
C ARG A 155 -11.10 9.63 4.20
N LEU A 156 -10.01 9.14 3.61
CA LEU A 156 -9.81 7.74 3.26
C LEU A 156 -8.57 7.26 4.00
N THR A 157 -8.69 6.15 4.73
CA THR A 157 -7.55 5.55 5.43
C THR A 157 -7.47 4.07 5.08
N TRP A 158 -6.35 3.65 4.50
CA TRP A 158 -6.05 2.24 4.26
C TRP A 158 -5.24 1.67 5.41
N TYR A 159 -5.46 0.40 5.73
CA TYR A 159 -4.67 -0.34 6.71
C TYR A 159 -4.26 -1.71 6.17
N GLN A 160 -3.08 -2.16 6.58
CA GLN A 160 -2.63 -3.55 6.46
C GLN A 160 -2.17 -4.03 7.83
N VAL A 161 -2.59 -5.23 8.23
CA VAL A 161 -2.05 -5.89 9.42
C VAL A 161 -1.15 -7.02 8.93
N LEU A 162 0.14 -6.96 9.24
CA LEU A 162 1.16 -7.86 8.71
C LEU A 162 2.02 -8.44 9.83
N PRO A 163 2.61 -9.64 9.64
CA PRO A 163 3.59 -10.17 10.60
C PRO A 163 4.72 -9.18 10.86
N SER A 164 5.25 -9.16 12.08
CA SER A 164 6.37 -8.29 12.43
C SER A 164 7.57 -8.52 11.51
N GLY A 165 8.12 -7.44 10.94
CA GLY A 165 9.22 -7.49 9.98
C GLY A 165 8.79 -7.57 8.52
N ALA A 166 7.51 -7.79 8.24
CA ALA A 166 6.97 -7.63 6.88
C ALA A 166 6.89 -6.14 6.50
N VAL A 167 6.98 -5.88 5.20
CA VAL A 167 6.87 -4.54 4.63
C VAL A 167 5.49 -4.37 4.03
N ALA A 168 4.83 -3.25 4.36
CA ALA A 168 3.55 -2.90 3.75
C ALA A 168 3.72 -2.63 2.26
N ALA A 169 2.76 -3.10 1.47
CA ALA A 169 2.77 -3.00 0.02
C ALA A 169 1.44 -2.44 -0.47
N ASN A 170 1.42 -2.01 -1.73
CA ASN A 170 0.21 -1.52 -2.37
C ASN A 170 -0.89 -2.57 -2.37
N VAL A 171 -2.13 -2.08 -2.42
CA VAL A 171 -3.30 -2.95 -2.38
C VAL A 171 -3.95 -3.03 -3.75
N VAL A 172 -4.28 -4.25 -4.18
CA VAL A 172 -5.14 -4.52 -5.35
C VAL A 172 -6.42 -5.17 -4.86
N PRO A 173 -7.32 -4.41 -4.21
CA PRO A 173 -8.52 -5.01 -3.64
C PRO A 173 -9.45 -5.49 -4.75
N SER A 174 -9.98 -6.68 -4.54
CA SER A 174 -11.13 -7.23 -5.28
C SER A 174 -12.06 -7.96 -4.33
N GLY A 175 -13.33 -8.06 -4.70
CA GLY A 175 -14.35 -8.75 -3.93
C GLY A 175 -14.94 -7.89 -2.81
N THR A 176 -15.46 -8.55 -1.78
CA THR A 176 -16.33 -7.92 -0.79
C THR A 176 -15.59 -7.62 0.51
N PHE A 177 -15.66 -6.38 0.94
CA PHE A 177 -15.30 -5.93 2.27
C PHE A 177 -16.56 -5.86 3.14
N SER A 178 -16.47 -6.43 4.33
CA SER A 178 -17.55 -6.41 5.31
C SER A 178 -17.39 -5.22 6.27
N PRO A 179 -18.48 -4.57 6.69
CA PRO A 179 -18.42 -3.54 7.71
C PRO A 179 -17.98 -4.14 9.05
N VAL A 180 -17.14 -3.41 9.79
CA VAL A 180 -16.63 -3.82 11.11
C VAL A 180 -16.86 -2.69 12.10
N SER A 181 -17.25 -3.04 13.34
CA SER A 181 -17.35 -2.09 14.44
C SER A 181 -16.03 -2.01 15.23
N GLY A 182 -15.71 -0.81 15.70
CA GLY A 182 -14.53 -0.58 16.55
C GLY A 182 -13.23 -0.25 15.79
N PRO A 183 -12.09 -0.22 16.50
CA PRO A 183 -10.77 0.08 15.93
C PRO A 183 -10.18 -1.13 15.20
N VAL A 184 -9.15 -0.90 14.37
CA VAL A 184 -8.33 -1.95 13.77
C VAL A 184 -7.53 -2.66 14.86
N SER A 185 -7.68 -3.97 14.94
CA SER A 185 -6.97 -4.81 15.91
C SER A 185 -5.64 -5.31 15.33
N VAL A 186 -4.54 -5.05 16.03
CA VAL A 186 -3.21 -5.59 15.72
C VAL A 186 -2.91 -6.73 16.70
N PRO A 187 -2.94 -8.00 16.26
CA PRO A 187 -2.64 -9.13 17.13
C PRO A 187 -1.15 -9.18 17.49
N SER A 188 -0.82 -9.95 18.52
CA SER A 188 0.58 -10.20 18.87
C SER A 188 1.37 -10.80 17.70
N GLY A 189 2.65 -10.44 17.58
CA GLY A 189 3.51 -10.85 16.48
C GLY A 189 3.21 -10.18 15.13
N HIS A 190 2.37 -9.16 15.12
CA HIS A 190 2.03 -8.36 13.94
C HIS A 190 2.25 -6.87 14.21
N VAL A 191 2.32 -6.11 13.12
CA VAL A 191 2.35 -4.65 13.10
C VAL A 191 1.27 -4.17 12.13
N GLY A 192 0.52 -3.16 12.56
CA GLY A 192 -0.40 -2.45 11.69
C GLY A 192 0.35 -1.42 10.87
N HIS A 193 -0.03 -1.24 9.62
CA HIS A 193 0.43 -0.17 8.75
C HIS A 193 -0.79 0.61 8.29
N TYR A 194 -0.72 1.94 8.27
CA TYR A 194 -1.79 2.79 7.76
C TYR A 194 -1.27 3.90 6.83
N ILE A 195 -2.16 4.33 5.93
CA ILE A 195 -2.02 5.54 5.12
C ILE A 195 -3.29 6.31 5.27
N ASP A 196 -3.17 7.59 5.54
CA ASP A 196 -4.28 8.44 5.90
C ASP A 196 -4.37 9.68 5.04
N GLN A 197 -5.43 9.77 4.26
CA GLN A 197 -5.58 10.76 3.22
C GLN A 197 -6.77 11.66 3.53
N PRO A 198 -6.52 12.92 3.93
CA PRO A 198 -7.58 13.92 3.96
C PRO A 198 -8.03 14.21 2.54
N VAL A 199 -9.35 14.22 2.33
CA VAL A 199 -9.97 14.65 1.08
C VAL A 199 -10.27 16.14 1.23
N GLN A 200 -9.57 16.97 0.46
CA GLN A 200 -9.75 18.44 0.44
C GLN A 200 -10.79 18.86 -0.59
#